data_AF-A0AAW1JZZ5-F1
#
_entry.id   AF-A0AAW1JZZ5-F1
#
_cell.length_a   1.000
_cell.length_b   1.000
_cell.length_c   1.000
_cell.angle_alpha   90.00
_cell.angle_beta   90.00
_cell.angle_gamma   90.00
#
_symmetry.space_group_name_H-M   'P 1'
#
loop_
_entity.id
_entity.type
_entity.pdbx_description
1 polymer ?
#
loop_
_entity_poly.entity_id
_entity_poly.type
_entity_poly.pdbx_seq_one_letter_code
_entity_poly.pdbx_strand_id
1 'polypeptide(L)'
;MVKKIGRRVRQARGVSRATTRHEDDNIVNYVRETLFTTSQRILKAVGVNCSVRTIRKRLHEVGIHARVPTKKPLLTNAHTAARMRFCQENIDRNWRAVIFTDEKVYIVTGFTFGGHKIPITSHNNM
;
A
#
# COMPACT_ATOMS: atom_id res chain seq x y z
N MET A 1 20.64 10.12 -65.42
CA MET A 1 20.79 10.53 -64.00
C MET A 1 19.40 10.62 -63.38
N VAL A 2 18.97 9.62 -62.61
CA VAL A 2 17.59 9.49 -62.10
C VAL A 2 17.51 10.08 -60.67
N LYS A 3 16.75 11.16 -60.47
CA LYS A 3 16.49 11.74 -59.15
C LYS A 3 15.55 10.82 -58.35
N LYS A 4 16.05 10.20 -57.27
CA LYS A 4 15.20 9.53 -56.26
C LYS A 4 14.42 10.60 -55.49
N ILE A 5 13.09 10.60 -55.62
CA ILE A 5 12.18 11.38 -54.79
C ILE A 5 12.11 10.69 -53.43
N GLY A 6 12.70 11.28 -52.40
CA GLY A 6 12.64 10.76 -51.03
C GLY A 6 11.21 10.79 -50.49
N ARG A 7 10.69 9.65 -50.01
CA ARG A 7 9.41 9.59 -49.30
C ARG A 7 9.51 10.39 -47.99
N ARG A 8 8.65 11.40 -47.81
CA ARG A 8 8.44 12.04 -46.50
C ARG A 8 7.85 11.01 -45.52
N VAL A 9 8.62 10.60 -44.52
CA VAL A 9 8.10 9.84 -43.38
C VAL A 9 7.27 10.79 -42.53
N ARG A 10 5.95 10.60 -42.48
CA ARG A 10 5.09 11.33 -41.53
C ARG A 10 5.35 10.75 -40.14
N GLN A 11 5.72 11.59 -39.17
CA GLN A 11 5.72 11.17 -37.76
C GLN A 11 4.30 10.76 -37.38
N ALA A 12 4.12 9.50 -36.98
CA ALA A 12 2.85 9.02 -36.46
C ALA A 12 2.53 9.78 -35.18
N ARG A 13 1.37 10.44 -35.14
CA ARG A 13 0.85 11.02 -33.90
C ARG A 13 0.29 9.86 -33.09
N GLY A 14 0.73 9.71 -31.85
CA GLY A 14 0.23 8.67 -30.95
C GLY A 14 -1.29 8.75 -30.74
N VAL A 15 -1.87 7.67 -30.23
CA VAL A 15 -3.29 7.60 -29.90
C VAL A 15 -3.63 8.66 -28.85
N SER A 16 -4.74 9.38 -29.06
CA SER A 16 -5.24 10.35 -28.09
C SER A 16 -5.60 9.68 -26.76
N ARG A 17 -5.46 10.43 -25.67
CA ARG A 17 -5.83 9.94 -24.33
C ARG A 17 -7.32 9.58 -24.29
N ALA A 18 -7.63 8.49 -23.59
CA ALA A 18 -9.01 8.03 -23.37
C ALA A 18 -9.77 8.87 -22.32
N THR A 19 -9.06 9.73 -21.58
CA THR A 19 -9.63 10.58 -20.53
C THR A 19 -9.22 12.04 -20.75
N THR A 20 -10.11 12.94 -20.37
CA THR A 20 -9.90 14.40 -20.36
C THR A 20 -9.19 14.82 -19.08
N ARG A 21 -8.68 16.06 -19.07
CA ARG A 21 -8.03 16.63 -17.87
C ARG A 21 -8.99 16.72 -16.68
N HIS A 22 -10.24 17.11 -16.93
CA HIS A 22 -11.25 17.20 -15.88
C HIS A 22 -11.57 15.83 -15.26
N GLU A 23 -11.65 14.79 -16.08
CA GLU A 23 -11.82 13.41 -15.60
C GLU A 23 -10.60 12.94 -14.80
N ASP A 24 -9.39 13.24 -15.26
CA ASP A 24 -8.15 12.93 -14.53
C ASP A 24 -8.13 13.62 -13.15
N ASP A 25 -8.54 14.89 -13.07
CA ASP A 25 -8.64 15.63 -11.81
C ASP A 25 -9.69 15.01 -10.87
N ASN A 26 -10.86 14.61 -11.39
CA ASN A 26 -11.90 13.93 -10.62
C ASN A 26 -11.42 12.58 -10.07
N ILE A 27 -10.65 11.81 -10.86
CA ILE A 27 -10.02 10.56 -10.41
C ILE A 27 -9.09 10.80 -9.23
N VAL A 28 -8.26 11.85 -9.29
CA VAL A 28 -7.27 12.16 -8.25
C VAL A 28 -7.95 12.66 -6.98
N ASN A 29 -8.93 13.56 -7.10
CA ASN A 29 -9.65 14.11 -5.95
C ASN A 29 -10.42 13.03 -5.19
N TYR A 30 -11.07 12.11 -5.90
CA TYR A 30 -11.79 11.00 -5.28
C TYR A 30 -10.89 10.14 -4.38
N VAL A 31 -9.65 9.85 -4.81
CA VAL A 31 -8.70 9.06 -4.00
C VAL A 31 -8.18 9.83 -2.80
N ARG A 32 -8.04 11.15 -2.91
CA ARG A 32 -7.59 12.00 -1.80
C ARG A 32 -8.64 12.06 -0.68
N GLU A 33 -9.92 12.01 -1.04
CA GLU A 33 -11.03 11.98 -0.08
C GLU A 33 -11.28 10.58 0.49
N THR A 34 -11.06 9.53 -0.30
CA THR A 34 -11.38 8.15 0.08
C THR A 34 -10.13 7.27 0.14
N LEU A 35 -9.50 7.24 1.31
CA LEU A 35 -8.33 6.42 1.58
C LEU A 35 -8.66 4.92 1.37
N PHE A 36 -7.75 4.18 0.73
CA PHE A 36 -7.84 2.73 0.46
C PHE A 36 -8.88 2.28 -0.58
N THR A 37 -9.37 3.17 -1.46
CA THR A 37 -10.26 2.76 -2.55
C THR A 37 -9.56 1.98 -3.66
N THR A 38 -10.28 1.02 -4.25
CA THR A 38 -9.77 0.22 -5.37
C THR A 38 -10.03 0.95 -6.70
N SER A 39 -9.17 0.71 -7.70
CA SER A 39 -9.33 1.30 -9.04
C SER A 39 -10.67 0.98 -9.70
N GLN A 40 -11.30 -0.15 -9.37
CA GLN A 40 -12.65 -0.50 -9.83
C GLN A 40 -13.73 0.37 -9.17
N ARG A 41 -13.61 0.66 -7.86
CA ARG A 41 -14.54 1.56 -7.17
C ARG A 41 -14.41 2.98 -7.68
N ILE A 42 -13.19 3.44 -7.89
CA ILE A 42 -12.92 4.77 -8.47
C ILE A 42 -13.57 4.89 -9.85
N LEU A 43 -13.39 3.88 -10.72
CA LEU A 43 -14.02 3.86 -12.04
C LEU A 43 -15.56 3.98 -11.95
N LYS A 44 -16.18 3.20 -11.06
CA LYS A 44 -17.63 3.22 -10.84
C LYS A 44 -18.13 4.54 -10.26
N ALA A 45 -17.36 5.16 -9.36
CA ALA A 45 -17.75 6.39 -8.69
C ALA A 45 -17.61 7.63 -9.60
N VAL A 46 -16.53 7.70 -10.38
CA VAL A 46 -16.28 8.83 -11.29
C VAL A 46 -17.05 8.68 -12.60
N GLY A 47 -17.42 7.46 -12.99
CA GLY A 47 -18.29 7.21 -14.15
C GLY A 47 -17.60 7.39 -15.50
N VAL A 48 -16.26 7.27 -15.55
CA VAL A 48 -15.49 7.49 -16.78
C VAL A 48 -15.53 6.26 -17.67
N ASN A 49 -15.75 6.42 -18.98
CA ASN A 49 -15.75 5.32 -19.93
C ASN A 49 -14.32 4.87 -20.31
N CYS A 50 -13.61 4.25 -19.36
CA CYS A 50 -12.25 3.76 -19.60
C CYS A 50 -11.97 2.44 -18.86
N SER A 51 -10.87 1.78 -19.21
CA SER A 51 -10.44 0.58 -18.50
C SER A 51 -9.88 0.91 -17.10
N VAL A 52 -10.03 -0.01 -16.16
CA VAL A 52 -9.41 0.10 -14.81
C VAL A 52 -7.89 0.32 -14.89
N ARG A 53 -7.24 -0.20 -15.93
CA ARG A 53 -5.82 0.02 -16.19
C ARG A 53 -5.51 1.50 -16.47
N THR A 54 -6.40 2.20 -17.15
CA THR A 54 -6.27 3.64 -17.43
C THR A 54 -6.33 4.43 -16.14
N ILE A 55 -7.29 4.14 -15.25
CA ILE A 55 -7.36 4.75 -13.91
C ILE A 55 -6.03 4.60 -13.15
N ARG A 56 -5.44 3.39 -13.11
CA ARG A 56 -4.14 3.18 -12.46
C ARG A 56 -3.02 4.00 -13.09
N LYS A 57 -2.99 4.13 -14.42
CA LYS A 57 -2.00 4.99 -15.10
C LYS A 57 -2.15 6.45 -14.65
N ARG A 58 -3.37 6.97 -14.54
CA ARG A 58 -3.62 8.34 -14.06
C ARG A 58 -3.14 8.58 -12.65
N LEU A 59 -3.40 7.62 -11.77
CA LEU A 59 -2.90 7.67 -10.40
C LEU A 59 -1.36 7.62 -10.35
N HIS A 60 -0.74 6.77 -11.16
CA HIS A 60 0.72 6.67 -11.22
C HIS A 60 1.38 7.93 -11.80
N GLU A 61 0.77 8.60 -12.78
CA GLU A 61 1.26 9.86 -13.34
C GLU A 61 1.38 10.96 -12.28
N VAL A 62 0.55 10.93 -11.24
CA VAL A 62 0.61 11.85 -10.10
C VAL A 62 1.31 11.26 -8.86
N GLY A 63 1.98 10.12 -9.00
CA GLY A 63 2.75 9.47 -7.93
C GLY A 63 1.93 8.71 -6.89
N ILE A 64 0.64 8.48 -7.14
CA ILE A 64 -0.23 7.70 -6.25
C ILE A 64 -0.10 6.21 -6.59
N HIS A 65 0.46 5.45 -5.65
CA HIS A 65 0.63 4.01 -5.76
C HIS A 65 -0.10 3.27 -4.64
N ALA A 66 -0.69 2.13 -4.97
CA ALA A 66 -1.27 1.25 -3.96
C ALA A 66 -0.17 0.69 -3.04
N ARG A 67 -0.39 0.77 -1.74
CA ARG A 67 0.48 0.19 -0.70
C ARG A 67 -0.36 -0.66 0.24
N VAL A 68 0.25 -1.69 0.82
CA VAL A 68 -0.39 -2.50 1.85
C VAL A 68 -0.25 -1.76 3.19
N PRO A 69 -1.35 -1.49 3.91
CA PRO A 69 -1.25 -0.85 5.22
C PRO A 69 -0.57 -1.78 6.23
N THR A 70 0.22 -1.20 7.14
CA THR A 70 0.83 -1.94 8.24
C THR A 70 -0.24 -2.42 9.21
N LYS A 71 -0.23 -3.72 9.56
CA LYS A 71 -1.07 -4.26 10.62
C LYS A 71 -0.52 -3.81 11.98
N LYS A 72 -1.29 -3.03 12.73
CA LYS A 72 -0.95 -2.56 14.08
C LYS A 72 -2.10 -2.88 15.03
N PRO A 73 -1.83 -3.21 16.30
CA PRO A 73 -2.89 -3.34 17.29
C PRO A 73 -3.62 -1.99 17.44
N LEU A 74 -4.95 -2.05 17.60
CA LEU A 74 -5.76 -0.86 17.83
C LEU A 74 -5.40 -0.26 19.19
N LEU A 75 -5.14 1.04 19.21
CA LEU A 75 -4.87 1.77 20.45
C LEU A 75 -6.19 2.29 21.02
N THR A 76 -6.44 1.98 22.28
CA THR A 76 -7.51 2.64 23.03
C THR A 76 -7.05 4.05 23.43
N ASN A 77 -7.99 4.89 23.87
CA ASN A 77 -7.65 6.21 24.41
C ASN A 77 -6.71 6.10 25.62
N ALA A 78 -6.91 5.08 26.46
CA ALA A 78 -6.04 4.79 27.60
C ALA A 78 -4.61 4.42 27.15
N HIS A 79 -4.45 3.55 26.14
CA HIS A 79 -3.12 3.22 25.60
C HIS A 79 -2.41 4.46 25.05
N THR A 80 -3.15 5.33 24.35
CA THR A 80 -2.61 6.55 23.76
C THR A 80 -2.12 7.51 24.84
N ALA A 81 -2.93 7.74 25.88
CA ALA A 81 -2.57 8.60 27.01
C ALA A 81 -1.36 8.05 27.78
N ALA A 82 -1.32 6.75 28.07
CA ALA A 82 -0.21 6.11 28.76
C ALA A 82 1.10 6.21 27.97
N ARG A 83 1.05 5.95 26.65
CA ARG A 83 2.21 6.11 25.76
C ARG A 83 2.70 7.55 25.70
N MET A 84 1.79 8.51 25.57
CA MET A 84 2.15 9.94 25.55
C MET A 84 2.83 10.36 26.85
N ARG A 85 2.26 9.96 27.99
CA ARG A 85 2.85 10.21 29.31
C ARG A 85 4.25 9.61 29.42
N PHE A 86 4.40 8.33 29.05
CA PHE A 86 5.70 7.67 29.04
C PHE A 86 6.72 8.42 28.16
N CYS A 87 6.34 8.88 26.96
CA CYS A 87 7.22 9.67 26.11
C CYS A 87 7.63 10.98 26.78
N GLN A 88 6.68 11.70 27.39
CA GLN A 88 6.94 12.96 28.05
C GLN A 88 7.87 12.81 29.26
N GLU A 89 7.63 11.80 30.10
CA GLU A 89 8.44 11.52 31.29
C GLU A 89 9.87 11.09 30.95
N ASN A 90 10.09 10.57 29.74
CA ASN A 90 11.35 9.94 29.35
C ASN A 90 12.05 10.65 28.19
N ILE A 91 11.65 11.88 27.88
CA ILE A 91 12.23 12.68 26.79
C ILE A 91 13.73 12.92 27.01
N ASP A 92 14.13 13.20 28.27
CA ASP A 92 15.52 13.47 28.66
C ASP A 92 16.21 12.27 29.30
N ARG A 93 15.60 11.08 29.24
CA ARG A 93 16.15 9.88 29.88
C ARG A 93 17.48 9.49 29.22
N ASN A 94 18.50 9.21 30.04
CA ASN A 94 19.74 8.61 29.55
C ASN A 94 19.55 7.12 29.22
N TRP A 95 19.14 6.83 27.98
CA TRP A 95 18.91 5.46 27.50
C TRP A 95 20.16 4.58 27.49
N ARG A 96 21.38 5.15 27.57
CA ARG A 96 22.63 4.35 27.64
C ARG A 96 22.78 3.58 28.95
N ALA A 97 22.09 4.00 30.00
CA ALA A 97 22.06 3.33 31.29
C ALA A 97 20.90 2.32 31.44
N VAL A 98 20.11 2.12 30.38
CA VAL A 98 18.91 1.28 30.41
C VAL A 98 19.15 0.00 29.62
N ILE A 99 18.88 -1.15 30.25
CA ILE A 99 18.85 -2.44 29.59
C ILE A 99 17.39 -2.82 29.36
N PHE A 100 17.04 -3.19 28.13
CA PHE A 100 15.71 -3.71 27.78
C PHE A 100 15.75 -5.22 27.65
N THR A 101 14.72 -5.88 28.18
CA THR A 101 14.51 -7.33 28.06
C THR A 101 13.08 -7.57 27.60
N ASP A 102 12.89 -8.54 26.71
CA ASP A 102 11.57 -8.99 26.25
C ASP A 102 11.61 -10.50 26.02
N GLU A 103 10.46 -11.15 26.19
CA GLU A 103 10.32 -12.58 25.97
C GLU A 103 9.70 -12.83 24.59
N LYS A 104 10.28 -13.78 23.85
CA LYS A 104 9.74 -14.20 22.56
C LYS A 104 9.55 -15.70 22.53
N VAL A 105 8.34 -16.10 22.13
CA VAL A 105 8.01 -17.51 21.90
C VAL A 105 8.52 -17.93 20.52
N TYR A 106 9.28 -19.01 20.49
CA TYR A 106 9.72 -19.68 19.27
C TYR A 106 8.98 -21.01 19.14
N ILE A 107 8.24 -21.18 18.05
CA ILE A 107 7.58 -22.45 17.75
C ILE A 107 8.49 -23.23 16.81
N VAL A 108 9.04 -24.35 17.29
CA VAL A 108 9.86 -25.25 16.47
C VAL A 108 8.94 -26.22 15.74
N THR A 109 8.50 -25.87 14.53
CA THR A 109 7.81 -26.80 13.65
C THR A 109 8.84 -27.61 12.86
N GLY A 110 9.19 -28.83 13.33
CA GLY A 110 10.22 -29.62 12.62
C GLY A 110 10.57 -31.03 13.11
N PHE A 111 10.01 -31.56 14.21
CA PHE A 111 10.27 -32.96 14.57
C PHE A 111 9.35 -33.91 13.79
N THR A 112 9.74 -34.25 12.56
CA THR A 112 9.18 -35.43 11.87
C THR A 112 10.05 -36.65 12.18
N PHE A 113 9.66 -37.49 13.13
CA PHE A 113 10.04 -38.91 13.10
C PHE A 113 8.98 -39.65 12.28
N GLY A 114 9.37 -40.28 11.17
CA GLY A 114 8.51 -41.22 10.44
C GLY A 114 7.31 -40.64 9.67
N GLY A 115 7.37 -39.38 9.22
CA GLY A 115 6.38 -38.84 8.26
C GLY A 115 4.97 -38.58 8.81
N HIS A 116 4.75 -38.72 10.12
CA HIS A 116 3.46 -38.41 10.74
C HIS A 116 3.49 -37.02 11.39
N LYS A 117 2.54 -36.16 11.01
CA LYS A 117 2.34 -34.85 11.64
C LYS A 117 1.67 -35.09 13.00
N ILE A 118 2.40 -34.85 14.09
CA ILE A 118 1.80 -34.81 15.44
C ILE A 118 1.21 -33.39 15.60
N PRO A 119 -0.10 -33.23 15.79
CA PRO A 119 -0.66 -31.94 16.11
C PRO A 119 -0.20 -31.53 17.52
N ILE A 120 0.40 -30.35 17.64
CA ILE A 120 0.59 -29.69 18.93
C ILE A 120 -0.79 -29.28 19.43
N THR A 121 -1.35 -30.06 20.36
CA THR A 121 -2.58 -29.71 21.06
C THR A 121 -2.32 -28.45 21.89
N SER A 122 -2.92 -27.33 21.48
CA SER A 122 -3.04 -26.14 22.31
C SER A 122 -3.77 -26.54 23.59
N HIS A 123 -3.04 -26.72 24.68
CA HIS A 123 -3.64 -26.67 26.01
C HIS A 123 -3.94 -25.20 26.27
N ASN A 124 -5.14 -24.76 25.88
CA ASN A 124 -5.69 -23.53 26.39
C ASN A 124 -5.78 -23.68 27.91
N ASN A 125 -5.00 -22.89 28.63
CA ASN A 125 -5.27 -22.57 30.01
C ASN A 125 -5.82 -21.14 30.03
N MET A 126 -6.93 -20.96 30.75
CA MET A 126 -7.87 -19.82 30.81
C MET A 126 -9.02 -19.84 29.78
#